data_AF-A0A920DHP7-F1
#
_entry.id   AF-A0A920DHP7-F1
#
_cell.length_a   1.000
_cell.length_b   1.000
_cell.length_c   1.000
_cell.angle_alpha   90.00
_cell.angle_beta   90.00
_cell.angle_gamma   90.00
#
_symmetry.space_group_name_H-M   'P 1'
#
loop_
_entity.id
_entity.type
_entity.pdbx_description
1 polymer ?
#
loop_
_entity_poly.entity_id
_entity_poly.type
_entity_poly.pdbx_seq_one_letter_code
_entity_poly.pdbx_strand_id
1 'polypeptide(L)' 'MVAVSVGSEKNQEQLRNRLALGADRAILIKTKVEVQPLDVAKSLLKFLRKKTEACVNGKTRH' A
#
# COMPACT_ATOMS: atom_id res chain seq x y z
N MET A 1 -8.39 7.24 4.90
CA MET A 1 -7.95 5.88 5.31
C MET A 1 -7.28 5.15 4.13
N VAL A 2 -6.17 4.44 4.34
CA VAL A 2 -5.47 3.69 3.28
C VAL A 2 -5.72 2.19 3.44
N ALA A 3 -6.28 1.54 2.41
CA ALA A 3 -6.51 0.10 2.37
C ALA A 3 -5.32 -0.61 1.74
N VAL A 4 -4.71 -1.56 2.46
CA VAL A 4 -3.60 -2.39 1.93
C VAL A 4 -4.03 -3.84 1.93
N SER A 5 -3.85 -4.52 0.81
CA SER A 5 -4.05 -5.97 0.71
C SER A 5 -2.84 -6.61 0.04
N VAL A 6 -2.48 -7.80 0.52
CA VAL A 6 -1.38 -8.60 -0.01
C VAL A 6 -1.94 -9.93 -0.47
N GLY A 7 -1.69 -10.31 -1.71
CA GLY A 7 -2.17 -11.58 -2.23
C GLY A 7 -2.45 -11.57 -3.73
N SER A 8 -3.34 -12.45 -4.15
CA SER A 8 -3.67 -12.66 -5.57
C SER A 8 -4.60 -11.57 -6.11
N GLU A 9 -4.83 -11.62 -7.42
CA GLU A 9 -5.66 -10.65 -8.13
C GLU A 9 -7.12 -10.59 -7.64
N LYS A 10 -7.62 -11.65 -6.97
CA LYS A 10 -8.92 -11.65 -6.27
C LYS A 10 -9.05 -10.53 -5.23
N ASN A 11 -7.94 -10.12 -4.61
CA ASN A 11 -7.95 -9.05 -3.62
C ASN A 11 -8.14 -7.66 -4.24
N GLN A 12 -8.02 -7.53 -5.57
CA GLN A 12 -8.21 -6.28 -6.29
C GLN A 12 -9.67 -5.81 -6.23
N GLU A 13 -10.62 -6.74 -6.33
CA GLU A 13 -12.05 -6.43 -6.31
C GLU A 13 -12.50 -5.98 -4.91
N GLN A 14 -11.99 -6.65 -3.86
CA GLN A 14 -12.15 -6.24 -2.46
C GLN A 14 -11.63 -4.83 -2.18
N LEU A 15 -10.49 -4.47 -2.76
CA LEU A 15 -9.91 -3.13 -2.63
C LEU A 15 -10.76 -2.08 -3.37
N ARG A 16 -11.36 -2.41 -4.52
CA ARG A 16 -12.28 -1.51 -5.25
C ARG A 16 -13.52 -1.18 -4.43
N ASN A 17 -14.12 -2.19 -3.78
CA ASN A 17 -15.25 -1.94 -2.88
C ASN A 17 -14.84 -1.02 -1.72
N ARG A 18 -13.64 -1.21 -1.14
CA ARG A 18 -13.14 -0.30 -0.11
C ARG A 18 -12.91 1.13 -0.60
N LEU A 19 -12.45 1.32 -1.83
CA LEU A 19 -12.36 2.67 -2.43
C LEU A 19 -13.75 3.29 -2.59
N ALA A 20 -14.74 2.53 -3.07
CA ALA A 20 -16.11 3.00 -3.21
C ALA A 20 -16.75 3.39 -1.86
N LEU A 21 -16.36 2.72 -0.77
CA LEU A 21 -16.78 3.04 0.60
C LEU A 21 -16.07 4.26 1.21
N GLY A 22 -15.17 4.93 0.46
CA GLY A 22 -14.49 6.14 0.92
C GLY A 22 -13.08 5.93 1.46
N ALA A 23 -12.40 4.82 1.12
CA ALA A 23 -10.96 4.75 1.32
C ALA A 23 -10.24 5.76 0.41
N ASP A 24 -9.31 6.54 0.97
CA ASP A 24 -8.51 7.52 0.24
C ASP A 24 -7.65 6.86 -0.85
N ARG A 25 -7.07 5.70 -0.52
CA ARG A 25 -6.11 4.99 -1.38
C ARG A 25 -6.21 3.49 -1.13
N ALA A 26 -5.99 2.72 -2.19
CA ALA A 26 -5.90 1.27 -2.14
C ALA A 26 -4.56 0.80 -2.71
N ILE A 27 -3.90 -0.12 -2.02
CA ILE A 27 -2.62 -0.71 -2.42
C ILE A 27 -2.79 -2.22 -2.45
N LEU A 28 -2.62 -2.81 -3.64
CA LEU A 28 -2.53 -4.26 -3.83
C LEU A 28 -1.08 -4.67 -4.04
N ILE A 29 -0.55 -5.47 -3.11
CA ILE A 29 0.77 -6.08 -3.27
C ILE A 29 0.55 -7.49 -3.83
N LYS A 30 0.80 -7.66 -5.13
CA LYS A 30 0.69 -8.97 -5.79
C LYS A 30 1.84 -9.87 -5.36
N THR A 31 1.52 -11.01 -4.78
CA THR A 31 2.50 -12.04 -4.40
C THR A 31 1.93 -13.43 -4.70
N LYS A 32 2.79 -14.33 -5.19
CA LYS A 32 2.46 -15.75 -5.45
C LYS A 32 2.86 -16.68 -4.32
N VAL A 33 3.61 -16.16 -3.34
CA VAL A 33 4.08 -16.87 -2.15
C VAL A 33 3.38 -16.28 -0.93
N GLU A 34 3.06 -17.13 0.04
CA GLU A 34 2.61 -16.68 1.36
C GLU A 34 3.70 -15.83 2.00
N VAL A 35 3.45 -14.52 2.07
CA VAL A 35 4.37 -13.56 2.68
C VAL A 35 4.04 -13.49 4.15
N GLN A 36 5.05 -13.63 4.99
CA GLN A 36 4.88 -13.50 6.43
C GLN A 36 4.41 -12.07 6.76
N PRO A 37 3.41 -11.90 7.65
CA PRO A 37 2.85 -10.58 7.97
C PRO A 37 3.91 -9.57 8.44
N LEU A 38 4.96 -10.06 9.11
CA LEU A 38 6.04 -9.24 9.64
C LEU A 38 6.89 -8.61 8.53
N ASP A 39 7.14 -9.34 7.43
CA ASP A 39 7.91 -8.84 6.30
C ASP A 39 7.11 -7.84 5.46
N VAL A 40 5.79 -8.04 5.36
CA VAL A 40 4.88 -7.04 4.77
C VAL A 40 4.91 -5.76 5.59
N ALA A 41 4.78 -5.85 6.92
CA ALA A 41 4.79 -4.69 7.80
C ALA A 41 6.11 -3.92 7.72
N LYS A 42 7.25 -4.61 7.74
CA LYS A 42 8.59 -3.99 7.59
C LYS A 42 8.76 -3.32 6.22
N SER A 43 8.31 -3.98 5.16
CA SER A 43 8.40 -3.47 3.79
C SER A 43 7.52 -2.22 3.60
N LEU A 44 6.30 -2.25 4.13
CA LEU A 44 5.38 -1.12 4.10
C LEU A 44 5.93 0.06 4.92
N LEU A 45 6.47 -0.19 6.11
CA LEU A 45 7.09 0.84 6.94
C LEU A 45 8.31 1.47 6.25
N LYS A 46 9.15 0.66 5.58
CA LYS A 46 10.29 1.15 4.80
C LYS A 46 9.85 1.99 3.61
N PHE A 47 8.78 1.56 2.91
CA PHE A 47 8.21 2.31 1.79
C PHE A 47 7.58 3.63 2.24
N LEU A 48 6.84 3.63 3.34
CA LEU A 48 6.26 4.83 3.95
C LEU A 48 7.35 5.78 4.40
N ARG A 49 8.36 5.30 5.14
CA ARG A 49 9.53 6.11 5.53
C ARG A 49 10.12 6.78 4.31
N LYS A 50 10.46 6.01 3.26
CA LYS A 50 11.02 6.52 1.99
C LYS A 50 10.14 7.58 1.31
N LYS A 51 8.82 7.39 1.28
CA LYS A 51 7.86 8.36 0.74
C LYS A 51 7.79 9.63 1.59
N THR A 52 7.95 9.53 2.90
CA THR A 52 7.95 10.69 3.81
C THR A 52 9.25 11.50 3.69
N GLU A 53 10.40 10.88 3.41
CA GLU A 53 11.68 11.61 3.19
C GLU A 53 11.60 12.53 1.96
N ALA A 54 10.80 12.16 0.96
CA ALA A 54 10.50 13.01 -0.19
C ALA A 54 9.52 14.16 0.13
N CYS A 55 8.76 14.08 1.22
CA CYS A 55 7.83 15.13 1.66
C CYS A 55 8.49 16.14 2.61
N VAL A 56 9.53 15.74 3.36
CA VAL A 56 10.29 16.64 4.25
C VAL A 56 11.37 17.42 3.49
N ASN A 57 11.98 16.81 2.47
CA ASN A 57 12.84 17.53 1.53
C ASN A 57 12.00 18.08 0.37
N GLY A 58 11.39 19.24 0.58
CA GLY A 58 10.52 19.92 -0.39
C GLY A 58 11.08 19.96 -1.82
N LYS A 59 10.69 18.98 -2.63
CA LYS A 59 10.90 19.02 -4.07
C LYS A 59 9.61 18.61 -4.75
N THR A 60 8.65 19.54 -4.67
CA THR A 60 7.59 19.70 -5.66
C THR A 60 8.27 19.87 -7.02
N ARG A 61 8.49 18.78 -7.74
CA ARG A 61 8.77 18.85 -9.18
C ARG A 61 7.43 19.07 -9.87
N HIS A 62 7.36 20.18 -10.61
CA HIS A 62 6.34 20.48 -11.60
C HIS A 62 6.03 19.29 -12.50
#